data_AF-A0AAW0R9U3-F1
#
_entry.id   AF-A0AAW0R9U3-F1
#
_cell.length_a   1.000
_cell.length_b   1.000
_cell.length_c   1.000
_cell.angle_alpha   90.00
_cell.angle_beta   90.00
_cell.angle_gamma   90.00
#
_symmetry.space_group_name_H-M   'P 1'
#
loop_
_entity.id
_entity.type
_entity.pdbx_description
1 polymer ?
#
loop_
_entity_poly.entity_id
_entity_poly.type
_entity_poly.pdbx_seq_one_letter_code
_entity_poly.pdbx_strand_id
1 'polypeptide(L)'
;MKSLRSTTSLDDKAASVQGAITAVHDVSEELLHKSLNEVKDLNKVQLATIRQLREDILEELRALEGRKTSVNKEFNVNYIPGIGFEERLAKVEGDAIFSNWLDSPRSRMLVLAGRNYVAAAAHCWLSPIAIRLIQKLSRSSPPELYAFLILGERRADDTFDHTLSTLVYRLLSQHSEGLRNKAAYDLLLKAIEDYRVVRANEPGNRRKVHHALKNVVLRALNTLEPGRTVWVVLDRVDQCRCATETKISHRMALLKSLLSLVEDKETRVKLRVLAVVNDLAWDVERKMTSKILRRIV
;
A
#
# COMPACT_ATOMS: atom_id res chain seq x y z
N MET A 1 71.25 1.13 50.79
CA MET A 1 70.75 2.21 49.91
C MET A 1 70.56 1.68 48.49
N LYS A 2 69.35 1.26 48.12
CA LYS A 2 68.92 1.02 46.72
C LYS A 2 67.42 0.74 46.73
N SER A 3 66.60 1.78 46.58
CA SER A 3 65.19 1.66 46.12
C SER A 3 64.57 3.05 46.00
N LEU A 4 64.91 3.80 44.94
CA LEU A 4 64.23 5.07 44.59
C LEU A 4 64.12 5.28 43.06
N ARG A 5 64.50 4.28 42.25
CA ARG A 5 64.39 4.35 40.77
C ARG A 5 63.11 3.72 40.20
N SER A 6 62.19 3.28 41.06
CA SER A 6 61.00 2.52 40.65
C SER A 6 59.71 3.35 40.53
N THR A 7 59.69 4.59 41.06
CA THR A 7 58.46 5.42 41.10
C THR A 7 58.25 6.21 39.82
N THR A 8 59.32 6.76 39.22
CA THR A 8 59.24 7.51 37.95
C THR A 8 58.67 6.67 36.79
N SER A 9 59.00 5.38 36.71
CA SER A 9 58.46 4.50 35.67
C SER A 9 56.96 4.21 35.83
N LEU A 10 56.41 4.30 37.04
CA LEU A 10 54.98 4.10 37.29
C LEU A 10 54.20 5.38 36.98
N ASP A 11 54.75 6.54 37.35
CA ASP A 11 54.14 7.85 37.07
C ASP A 11 54.11 8.14 35.57
N ASP A 12 55.17 7.82 34.82
CA ASP A 12 55.21 7.97 33.36
C ASP A 12 54.18 7.06 32.67
N LYS A 13 54.02 5.83 33.17
CA LYS A 13 52.99 4.90 32.68
C LYS A 13 51.59 5.37 33.02
N ALA A 14 51.38 5.90 34.22
CA ALA A 14 50.09 6.45 34.64
C ALA A 14 49.70 7.67 33.80
N ALA A 15 50.64 8.58 33.53
CA ALA A 15 50.44 9.73 32.65
C ALA A 15 50.13 9.30 31.20
N SER A 16 50.86 8.29 30.69
CA SER A 16 50.60 7.73 29.36
C SER A 16 49.20 7.09 29.25
N VAL A 17 48.79 6.31 30.25
CA VAL A 17 47.45 5.72 30.30
C VAL A 17 46.37 6.81 30.40
N GLN A 18 46.58 7.82 31.25
CA GLN A 18 45.64 8.93 31.38
C GLN A 18 45.50 9.69 30.06
N GLY A 19 46.60 9.95 29.35
CA GLY A 19 46.58 10.56 28.02
C GLY A 19 45.84 9.72 26.99
N ALA A 20 46.05 8.40 27.00
CA ALA A 20 45.33 7.47 26.13
C ALA A 20 43.82 7.45 26.44
N ILE A 21 43.43 7.48 27.71
CA ILE A 21 42.02 7.55 28.13
C ILE A 21 41.37 8.84 27.62
N THR A 22 42.01 9.99 27.81
CA THR A 22 41.49 11.27 27.31
C THR A 22 41.37 11.25 25.79
N ALA A 23 42.36 10.74 25.06
CA ALA A 23 42.30 10.64 23.60
C ALA A 23 41.15 9.73 23.13
N VAL A 24 40.91 8.60 23.79
CA VAL A 24 39.77 7.73 23.49
C VAL A 24 38.45 8.43 23.77
N HIS A 25 38.35 9.17 24.87
CA HIS A 25 37.15 9.94 25.23
C HIS A 25 36.85 11.00 24.16
N ASP A 26 37.84 11.79 23.75
CA ASP A 26 37.68 12.85 22.76
C ASP A 26 37.22 12.29 21.40
N VAL A 27 37.82 11.18 20.95
CA VAL A 27 37.40 10.50 19.72
C VAL A 27 35.99 9.93 19.84
N SER A 28 35.62 9.39 21.01
CA SER A 28 34.30 8.82 21.24
C SER A 28 33.21 9.91 21.19
N GLU A 29 33.44 11.06 21.82
CA GLU A 29 32.55 12.22 21.76
C GLU A 29 32.41 12.77 20.33
N GLU A 30 33.51 12.86 19.58
CA GLU A 30 33.48 13.28 18.18
C GLU A 30 32.64 12.32 17.31
N LEU A 31 32.83 11.00 17.48
CA LEU A 31 32.06 9.98 16.78
C LEU A 31 30.57 10.01 17.15
N LEU A 32 30.26 10.18 18.44
CA LEU A 32 28.88 10.33 18.91
C LEU A 32 28.21 11.56 18.29
N HIS A 33 28.91 12.70 18.26
CA HIS A 33 28.37 13.92 17.67
C HIS A 33 28.16 13.78 16.15
N LYS A 34 29.09 13.16 15.42
CA LYS A 34 28.93 12.84 13.99
C LYS A 34 27.73 11.93 13.75
N SER A 35 27.64 10.81 14.48
CA SER A 35 26.54 9.87 14.35
C SER A 35 25.18 10.52 14.67
N LEU A 36 25.12 11.35 15.72
CA LEU A 36 23.91 12.09 16.07
C LEU A 36 23.47 13.05 14.95
N ASN A 37 24.42 13.73 14.31
CA ASN A 37 24.11 14.65 13.22
C ASN A 37 23.64 13.91 11.97
N GLU A 38 24.27 12.79 11.61
CA GLU A 38 23.83 11.95 10.51
C GLU A 38 22.39 11.45 10.72
N VAL A 39 22.06 10.98 11.93
CA VAL A 39 20.70 10.55 12.28
C VAL A 39 19.70 11.72 12.20
N LYS A 40 20.09 12.91 12.66
CA LYS A 40 19.24 14.11 12.56
C LYS A 40 18.97 14.48 11.11
N ASP A 41 19.98 14.45 10.25
CA ASP A 41 19.84 14.84 8.85
C ASP A 41 19.02 13.81 8.06
N LEU A 42 19.22 12.51 8.32
CA LEU A 42 18.36 11.45 7.79
C LEU A 42 16.89 11.63 8.21
N ASN A 43 16.64 11.94 9.48
CA ASN A 43 15.28 12.19 9.98
C ASN A 43 14.64 13.42 9.31
N LYS A 44 15.40 14.51 9.06
CA LYS A 44 14.89 15.68 8.33
C LYS A 44 14.48 15.31 6.90
N VAL A 45 15.33 14.57 6.19
CA VAL A 45 15.03 14.12 4.81
C VAL A 45 13.79 13.24 4.80
N GLN A 46 13.70 12.25 5.70
CA GLN A 46 12.53 11.37 5.79
C GLN A 46 11.24 12.14 6.08
N LEU A 47 11.26 13.11 6.99
CA LEU A 47 10.10 13.95 7.30
C LEU A 47 9.68 14.82 6.10
N ALA A 48 10.64 15.38 5.37
CA ALA A 48 10.36 16.16 4.16
C ALA A 48 9.70 15.27 3.09
N THR A 49 10.23 14.06 2.88
CA THR A 49 9.62 13.08 1.99
C THR A 49 8.20 12.74 2.44
N ILE A 50 7.97 12.36 3.69
CA ILE A 50 6.61 12.04 4.20
C ILE A 50 5.64 13.20 3.97
N ARG A 51 6.07 14.45 4.17
CA ARG A 51 5.23 15.63 3.91
C ARG A 51 4.87 15.77 2.44
N GLN A 52 5.85 15.72 1.54
CA GLN A 52 5.61 15.80 0.09
C GLN A 52 4.60 14.75 -0.35
N LEU A 53 4.78 13.52 0.13
CA LEU A 53 3.93 12.40 -0.20
C LEU A 53 2.49 12.54 0.30
N ARG A 54 2.30 13.18 1.46
CA ARG A 54 0.96 13.51 1.96
C ARG A 54 0.29 14.56 1.08
N GLU A 55 1.02 15.56 0.61
CA GLU A 55 0.49 16.55 -0.33
C GLU A 55 0.10 15.90 -1.66
N ASP A 56 0.91 14.99 -2.20
CA ASP A 56 0.59 14.27 -3.44
C ASP A 56 -0.74 13.47 -3.30
N ILE A 57 -0.97 12.84 -2.14
CA ILE A 57 -2.24 12.15 -1.84
C ILE A 57 -3.40 13.15 -1.76
N LEU A 58 -3.20 14.30 -1.10
CA LEU A 58 -4.24 15.33 -1.00
C LEU A 58 -4.59 15.92 -2.36
N GLU A 59 -3.61 16.14 -3.23
CA GLU A 59 -3.82 16.60 -4.60
C GLU A 59 -4.65 15.57 -5.39
N GLU A 60 -4.32 14.29 -5.28
CA GLU A 60 -5.08 13.23 -5.94
C GLU A 60 -6.53 13.15 -5.43
N LEU A 61 -6.75 13.37 -4.12
CA LEU A 61 -8.09 13.47 -3.53
C LEU A 61 -8.88 14.67 -4.06
N ARG A 62 -8.23 15.83 -4.23
CA ARG A 62 -8.86 17.01 -4.85
C ARG A 62 -9.24 16.74 -6.31
N ALA A 63 -8.43 15.98 -7.04
CA ALA A 63 -8.68 15.63 -8.44
C ALA A 63 -9.87 14.67 -8.63
N LEU A 64 -10.34 13.99 -7.58
CA LEU A 64 -11.46 13.03 -7.66
C LEU A 64 -12.76 13.65 -8.17
N GLU A 65 -13.05 14.92 -7.86
CA GLU A 65 -14.30 15.56 -8.33
C GLU A 65 -14.25 15.83 -9.85
N GLY A 66 -13.07 16.22 -10.36
CA GLY A 66 -12.83 16.35 -11.79
C GLY A 66 -12.98 15.00 -12.50
N ARG A 67 -12.46 13.92 -11.90
CA ARG A 67 -12.62 12.55 -12.43
C ARG A 67 -14.08 12.13 -12.46
N LYS A 68 -14.83 12.30 -11.37
CA LYS A 68 -16.28 12.00 -11.33
C LYS A 68 -17.01 12.69 -12.47
N THR A 69 -16.71 13.97 -12.71
CA THR A 69 -17.27 14.72 -13.84
C THR A 69 -16.88 14.13 -15.20
N SER A 70 -15.63 13.67 -15.36
CA SER A 70 -15.15 12.99 -16.57
C SER A 70 -15.90 11.68 -16.82
N VAL A 71 -16.05 10.83 -15.81
CA VAL A 71 -16.82 9.57 -15.90
C VAL A 71 -18.26 9.85 -16.31
N ASN A 72 -18.90 10.84 -15.68
CA ASN A 72 -20.26 11.23 -16.02
C ASN A 72 -20.35 11.65 -17.50
N LYS A 73 -19.41 12.44 -18.00
CA LYS A 73 -19.38 12.81 -19.43
C LYS A 73 -19.21 11.58 -20.34
N GLU A 74 -18.33 10.64 -19.99
CA GLU A 74 -18.06 9.41 -20.78
C GLU A 74 -19.30 8.50 -20.88
N PHE A 75 -20.12 8.43 -19.82
CA PHE A 75 -21.21 7.44 -19.70
C PHE A 75 -22.64 8.00 -19.70
N ASN A 76 -22.85 9.31 -19.64
CA ASN A 76 -24.19 9.91 -19.62
C ASN A 76 -24.87 9.94 -21.01
N VAL A 77 -24.12 9.91 -22.11
CA VAL A 77 -24.66 10.03 -23.48
C VAL A 77 -25.04 8.69 -24.11
N ASN A 78 -24.45 7.57 -23.65
CA ASN A 78 -24.41 6.32 -24.42
C ASN A 78 -25.11 5.12 -23.77
N TYR A 79 -25.83 5.30 -22.66
CA TYR A 79 -26.45 4.18 -21.93
C TYR A 79 -27.97 4.21 -21.96
N ILE A 80 -28.54 2.99 -21.99
CA ILE A 80 -29.96 2.60 -22.03
C ILE A 80 -30.95 3.77 -21.79
N PRO A 81 -31.79 4.11 -22.79
CA PRO A 81 -32.84 5.11 -22.62
C PRO A 81 -33.78 4.75 -21.46
N GLY A 82 -34.03 5.70 -20.55
CA GLY A 82 -35.10 5.60 -19.55
C GLY A 82 -34.67 5.44 -18.09
N ILE A 83 -33.40 5.16 -17.77
CA ILE A 83 -32.90 5.16 -16.39
C ILE A 83 -31.69 6.10 -16.29
N GLY A 84 -31.81 7.13 -15.45
CA GLY A 84 -30.73 8.08 -15.21
C GLY A 84 -29.45 7.40 -14.72
N PHE A 85 -28.27 7.94 -15.09
CA PHE A 85 -26.98 7.43 -14.63
C PHE A 85 -26.91 7.33 -13.09
N GLU A 86 -27.36 8.38 -12.41
CA GLU A 86 -27.41 8.46 -10.95
C GLU A 86 -28.36 7.44 -10.31
N GLU A 87 -29.50 7.16 -10.94
CA GLU A 87 -30.45 6.15 -10.46
C GLU A 87 -29.84 4.74 -10.53
N ARG A 88 -29.04 4.46 -11.57
CA ARG A 88 -28.33 3.17 -11.68
C ARG A 88 -27.28 3.00 -10.61
N LEU A 89 -26.51 4.04 -10.31
CA LEU A 89 -25.55 4.02 -9.21
C LEU A 89 -26.25 3.82 -7.87
N ALA A 90 -27.37 4.52 -7.64
CA ALA A 90 -28.17 4.35 -6.42
C ALA A 90 -28.70 2.92 -6.25
N LYS A 91 -29.08 2.24 -7.35
CA LYS A 91 -29.47 0.81 -7.30
C LYS A 91 -28.32 -0.09 -6.85
N VAL A 92 -27.10 0.19 -7.27
CA VAL A 92 -25.92 -0.59 -6.84
C VAL A 92 -25.59 -0.31 -5.38
N GLU A 93 -25.61 0.96 -4.97
CA GLU A 93 -25.35 1.36 -3.57
C GLU A 93 -26.44 0.85 -2.60
N GLY A 94 -27.69 0.76 -3.07
CA GLY A 94 -28.82 0.21 -2.31
C GLY A 94 -28.94 -1.31 -2.33
N ASP A 95 -28.07 -2.01 -3.06
CA ASP A 95 -28.09 -3.47 -3.13
C ASP A 95 -27.70 -4.12 -1.79
N ALA A 96 -28.35 -5.22 -1.44
CA ALA A 96 -28.10 -5.94 -0.19
C ALA A 96 -26.67 -6.51 -0.11
N ILE A 97 -26.08 -6.93 -1.23
CA ILE A 97 -24.69 -7.41 -1.29
C ILE A 97 -23.71 -6.28 -0.97
N PHE A 98 -23.94 -5.09 -1.54
CA PHE A 98 -23.11 -3.92 -1.28
C PHE A 98 -23.18 -3.52 0.20
N SER A 99 -24.39 -3.43 0.74
CA SER A 99 -24.63 -3.11 2.16
C SER A 99 -24.03 -4.16 3.10
N ASN A 100 -24.24 -5.45 2.83
CA ASN A 100 -23.67 -6.55 3.61
C ASN A 100 -22.14 -6.56 3.60
N TRP A 101 -21.52 -6.19 2.48
CA TRP A 101 -20.08 -6.02 2.39
C TRP A 101 -19.61 -4.80 3.21
N LEU A 102 -20.33 -3.68 3.11
CA LEU A 102 -20.01 -2.42 3.82
C LEU A 102 -20.15 -2.55 5.34
N ASP A 103 -21.09 -3.34 5.83
CA ASP A 103 -21.35 -3.48 7.28
C ASP A 103 -20.74 -4.75 7.89
N SER A 104 -20.06 -5.56 7.07
CA SER A 104 -19.50 -6.83 7.55
C SER A 104 -18.52 -6.64 8.71
N PRO A 105 -18.64 -7.42 9.81
CA PRO A 105 -17.69 -7.37 10.92
C PRO A 105 -16.35 -8.05 10.61
N ARG A 106 -16.27 -8.77 9.47
CA ARG A 106 -15.11 -9.57 9.05
C ARG A 106 -14.45 -8.95 7.82
N SER A 107 -13.19 -9.31 7.58
CA SER A 107 -12.51 -8.99 6.33
C SER A 107 -13.30 -9.56 5.13
N ARG A 108 -13.51 -8.73 4.11
CA ARG A 108 -14.31 -9.07 2.93
C ARG A 108 -13.79 -8.35 1.69
N MET A 109 -14.00 -9.00 0.54
CA MET A 109 -13.72 -8.44 -0.77
C MET A 109 -15.00 -8.41 -1.61
N LEU A 110 -15.28 -7.26 -2.22
CA LEU A 110 -16.35 -7.05 -3.19
C LEU A 110 -15.75 -6.73 -4.55
N VAL A 111 -16.25 -7.41 -5.59
CA VAL A 111 -15.89 -7.13 -6.98
C VAL A 111 -17.12 -6.59 -7.69
N LEU A 112 -17.06 -5.35 -8.14
CA LEU A 112 -18.07 -4.70 -8.95
C LEU A 112 -17.67 -4.80 -10.43
N ALA A 113 -18.43 -5.56 -11.20
CA ALA A 113 -18.14 -5.83 -12.61
C ALA A 113 -19.16 -5.09 -13.47
N GLY A 114 -18.76 -3.95 -14.02
CA GLY A 114 -19.61 -3.14 -14.88
C GLY A 114 -19.25 -3.37 -16.33
N ARG A 115 -20.21 -3.79 -17.15
CA ARG A 115 -19.97 -3.93 -18.59
C ARG A 115 -19.97 -2.57 -19.28
N ASN A 116 -18.80 -2.11 -19.72
CA ASN A 116 -18.70 -0.94 -20.60
C ASN A 116 -19.09 -1.30 -22.04
N TYR A 117 -19.68 -0.37 -22.80
CA TYR A 117 -19.81 -0.54 -24.25
C TYR A 117 -18.48 -0.38 -25.00
N VAL A 118 -17.54 0.38 -24.42
CA VAL A 118 -16.21 0.63 -25.00
C VAL A 118 -15.16 -0.08 -24.16
N ALA A 119 -14.47 -1.07 -24.74
CA ALA A 119 -13.42 -1.83 -24.05
C ALA A 119 -12.22 -0.95 -23.65
N ALA A 120 -11.92 0.08 -24.44
CA ALA A 120 -10.82 1.03 -24.24
C ALA A 120 -11.21 2.26 -23.41
N ALA A 121 -12.41 2.29 -22.81
CA ALA A 121 -12.84 3.35 -21.92
C ALA A 121 -11.80 3.62 -20.83
N ALA A 122 -11.63 4.89 -20.45
CA ALA A 122 -10.69 5.28 -19.40
C ALA A 122 -11.20 4.87 -18.01
N HIS A 123 -12.52 4.83 -17.85
CA HIS A 123 -13.18 4.45 -16.60
C HIS A 123 -14.17 3.29 -16.80
N CYS A 124 -14.67 2.75 -15.69
CA CYS A 124 -15.81 1.86 -15.68
C CYS A 124 -17.03 2.72 -15.36
N TRP A 125 -18.20 2.40 -15.89
CA TRP A 125 -19.41 3.14 -15.51
C TRP A 125 -19.72 3.02 -14.00
N LEU A 126 -19.15 2.01 -13.31
CA LEU A 126 -19.19 1.83 -11.85
C LEU A 126 -18.07 2.55 -11.08
N SER A 127 -17.08 3.15 -11.76
CA SER A 127 -16.01 3.95 -11.14
C SER A 127 -16.51 5.02 -10.15
N PRO A 128 -17.67 5.69 -10.36
CA PRO A 128 -18.16 6.68 -9.41
C PRO A 128 -18.46 6.10 -8.03
N ILE A 129 -18.78 4.81 -7.91
CA ILE A 129 -19.00 4.15 -6.60
C ILE A 129 -17.69 4.09 -5.82
N ALA A 130 -16.59 3.70 -6.48
CA ALA A 130 -15.27 3.73 -5.87
C ALA A 130 -14.88 5.15 -5.47
N ILE A 131 -15.10 6.14 -6.33
CA ILE A 131 -14.81 7.56 -6.05
C ILE A 131 -15.61 8.06 -4.84
N ARG A 132 -16.93 7.81 -4.79
CA ARG A 132 -17.79 8.19 -3.67
C ARG A 132 -17.33 7.55 -2.36
N LEU A 133 -16.96 6.27 -2.40
CA LEU A 133 -16.43 5.58 -1.23
C LEU A 133 -15.14 6.25 -0.75
N ILE A 134 -14.20 6.55 -1.64
CA ILE A 134 -12.96 7.25 -1.28
C ILE A 134 -13.26 8.63 -0.67
N GLN A 135 -14.19 9.39 -1.26
CA GLN A 135 -14.61 10.69 -0.72
C GLN A 135 -15.27 10.56 0.67
N LYS A 136 -16.06 9.51 0.89
CA LYS A 136 -16.66 9.22 2.21
C LYS A 136 -15.58 8.91 3.24
N LEU A 137 -14.61 8.05 2.88
CA LEU A 137 -13.50 7.67 3.75
C LEU A 137 -12.60 8.87 4.07
N SER A 138 -12.29 9.73 3.09
CA SER A 138 -11.44 10.90 3.31
C SER A 138 -12.06 11.99 4.19
N ARG A 139 -13.40 12.04 4.26
CA ARG A 139 -14.17 12.99 5.09
C ARG A 139 -14.57 12.43 6.45
N SER A 140 -14.21 11.18 6.76
CA SER A 140 -14.55 10.55 8.04
C SER A 140 -13.81 11.21 9.21
N SER A 141 -14.45 11.24 10.38
CA SER A 141 -13.87 11.72 11.64
C SER A 141 -14.19 10.71 12.75
N PRO A 142 -13.19 10.00 13.32
CA PRO A 142 -11.76 10.07 12.97
C PRO A 142 -11.47 9.55 11.55
N PRO A 143 -10.33 9.91 10.95
CA PRO A 143 -9.96 9.44 9.61
C PRO A 143 -9.82 7.91 9.56
N GLU A 144 -10.61 7.30 8.68
CA GLU A 144 -10.47 5.90 8.29
C GLU A 144 -9.10 5.66 7.61
N LEU A 145 -8.53 4.46 7.78
CA LEU A 145 -7.30 4.09 7.08
C LEU A 145 -7.66 3.47 5.72
N TYR A 146 -7.17 4.07 4.63
CA TYR A 146 -7.51 3.60 3.30
C TYR A 146 -6.37 3.75 2.30
N ALA A 147 -6.29 2.84 1.35
CA ALA A 147 -5.48 2.98 0.16
C ALA A 147 -6.37 2.85 -1.07
N PHE A 148 -6.17 3.71 -2.06
CA PHE A 148 -6.90 3.62 -3.31
C PHE A 148 -5.96 3.72 -4.51
N LEU A 149 -6.38 3.17 -5.64
CA LEU A 149 -5.68 3.31 -6.91
C LEU A 149 -6.67 3.16 -8.07
N ILE A 150 -6.57 4.04 -9.06
CA ILE A 150 -7.32 3.97 -10.32
C ILE A 150 -6.32 3.56 -11.40
N LEU A 151 -6.47 2.35 -11.95
CA LEU A 151 -5.55 1.81 -12.94
C LEU A 151 -5.90 2.25 -14.36
N GLY A 152 -4.90 2.31 -15.23
CA GLY A 152 -5.04 2.65 -16.64
C GLY A 152 -5.02 4.15 -16.93
N GLU A 153 -4.94 5.01 -15.92
CA GLU A 153 -4.78 6.47 -16.09
C GLU A 153 -3.34 6.87 -16.42
N ARG A 154 -2.36 6.10 -15.94
CA ARG A 154 -0.94 6.44 -16.08
C ARG A 154 -0.40 5.98 -17.43
N ARG A 155 0.58 6.73 -17.95
CA ARG A 155 1.35 6.30 -19.14
C ARG A 155 2.23 5.07 -18.87
N ALA A 156 2.50 4.76 -17.59
CA ALA A 156 3.28 3.61 -17.17
C ALA A 156 2.43 2.36 -16.97
N ASP A 157 3.04 1.18 -17.09
CA ASP A 157 2.38 -0.09 -16.87
C ASP A 157 1.95 -0.27 -15.40
N ASP A 158 0.64 -0.43 -15.19
CA ASP A 158 0.06 -0.79 -13.90
C ASP A 158 0.23 -2.29 -13.63
N THR A 159 1.47 -2.72 -13.42
CA THR A 159 1.79 -4.11 -13.12
C THR A 159 1.31 -4.55 -11.73
N PHE A 160 1.30 -5.86 -11.50
CA PHE A 160 1.06 -6.44 -10.17
C PHE A 160 2.01 -5.84 -9.11
N ASP A 161 3.31 -5.80 -9.42
CA ASP A 161 4.34 -5.31 -8.52
C ASP A 161 4.13 -3.84 -8.16
N HIS A 162 3.86 -3.02 -9.18
CA HIS A 162 3.60 -1.60 -9.01
C HIS A 162 2.36 -1.35 -8.13
N THR A 163 1.28 -2.09 -8.41
CA THR A 163 0.01 -1.96 -7.67
C THR A 163 0.19 -2.29 -6.19
N LEU A 164 0.76 -3.46 -5.86
CA LEU A 164 0.94 -3.85 -4.46
C LEU A 164 1.96 -2.97 -3.73
N SER A 165 3.05 -2.58 -4.39
CA SER A 165 4.04 -1.68 -3.79
C SER A 165 3.42 -0.31 -3.49
N THR A 166 2.60 0.22 -4.39
CA THR A 166 1.85 1.46 -4.19
C THR A 166 0.88 1.35 -3.02
N LEU A 167 0.19 0.21 -2.87
CA LEU A 167 -0.70 -0.03 -1.73
C LEU A 167 0.06 -0.02 -0.40
N VAL A 168 1.16 -0.78 -0.29
CA VAL A 168 2.01 -0.80 0.92
C VAL A 168 2.42 0.61 1.28
N TYR A 169 2.95 1.31 0.29
CA TYR A 169 3.43 2.66 0.44
C TYR A 169 2.32 3.62 0.93
N ARG A 170 1.11 3.59 0.34
CA ARG A 170 -0.03 4.45 0.75
C ARG A 170 -0.50 4.14 2.17
N LEU A 171 -0.53 2.87 2.56
CA LEU A 171 -0.93 2.48 3.91
C LEU A 171 0.08 2.97 4.95
N LEU A 172 1.38 2.79 4.68
CA LEU A 172 2.44 3.20 5.60
C LEU A 172 2.60 4.72 5.69
N SER A 173 2.35 5.47 4.61
CA SER A 173 2.42 6.93 4.62
C SER A 173 1.30 7.58 5.45
N GLN A 174 0.13 6.93 5.51
CA GLN A 174 -0.98 7.36 6.36
C GLN A 174 -0.79 6.95 7.82
N HIS A 175 -0.10 5.83 8.10
CA HIS A 175 0.11 5.32 9.45
C HIS A 175 1.58 5.03 9.77
N SER A 176 2.39 6.08 9.80
CA SER A 176 3.82 5.99 10.16
C SER A 176 4.05 5.59 11.62
N GLU A 177 3.05 5.74 12.50
CA GLU A 177 3.18 5.41 13.91
C GLU A 177 3.34 3.90 14.15
N GLY A 178 2.69 3.07 13.33
CA GLY A 178 2.85 1.61 13.38
C GLY A 178 4.29 1.15 13.14
N LEU A 179 5.09 1.95 12.42
CA LEU A 179 6.51 1.69 12.18
C LEU A 179 7.39 1.95 13.42
N ARG A 180 6.88 2.57 14.48
CA ARG A 180 7.62 2.75 15.75
C ARG A 180 7.77 1.44 16.52
N ASN A 181 6.92 0.45 16.26
CA ASN A 181 7.07 -0.87 16.87
C ASN A 181 8.26 -1.59 16.22
N LYS A 182 9.39 -1.65 16.95
CA LYS A 182 10.63 -2.25 16.47
C LYS A 182 10.44 -3.68 15.95
N ALA A 183 9.71 -4.53 16.66
CA ALA A 183 9.51 -5.92 16.23
C ALA A 183 8.70 -6.02 14.93
N ALA A 184 7.65 -5.22 14.77
CA ALA A 184 6.86 -5.19 13.54
C ALA A 184 7.65 -4.59 12.36
N TYR A 185 8.42 -3.53 12.64
CA TYR A 185 9.30 -2.89 11.67
C TYR A 185 10.40 -3.84 11.17
N ASP A 186 11.08 -4.54 12.07
CA ASP A 186 12.15 -5.49 11.73
C ASP A 186 11.61 -6.64 10.86
N LEU A 187 10.40 -7.14 11.15
CA LEU A 187 9.73 -8.15 10.32
C LEU A 187 9.36 -7.63 8.92
N LEU A 188 8.89 -6.38 8.82
CA LEU A 188 8.62 -5.73 7.54
C LEU A 188 9.90 -5.54 6.73
N LEU A 189 10.96 -5.03 7.36
CA LEU A 189 12.26 -4.80 6.72
C LEU A 189 12.84 -6.12 6.19
N LYS A 190 12.79 -7.18 7.00
CA LYS A 190 13.19 -8.52 6.58
C LYS A 190 12.40 -8.99 5.36
N ALA A 191 11.07 -8.83 5.36
CA ALA A 191 10.24 -9.22 4.23
C ALA A 191 10.57 -8.44 2.95
N ILE A 192 10.91 -7.15 3.08
CA ILE A 192 11.35 -6.31 1.94
C ILE A 192 12.68 -6.82 1.39
N GLU A 193 13.62 -7.17 2.26
CA GLU A 193 14.91 -7.72 1.85
C GLU A 193 14.75 -9.09 1.16
N ASP A 194 13.94 -9.98 1.75
CA ASP A 194 13.61 -11.27 1.16
C ASP A 194 12.99 -11.10 -0.24
N TYR A 195 12.07 -10.14 -0.41
CA TYR A 195 11.52 -9.80 -1.72
C TYR A 195 12.59 -9.32 -2.70
N ARG A 196 13.51 -8.45 -2.26
CA ARG A 196 14.60 -7.93 -3.09
C ARG A 196 15.50 -9.06 -3.58
N VAL A 197 15.88 -9.97 -2.68
CA VAL A 197 16.71 -11.15 -2.99
C VAL A 197 15.97 -12.09 -3.96
N VAL A 198 14.71 -12.42 -3.70
CA VAL A 198 13.92 -13.30 -4.58
C VAL A 198 13.74 -12.67 -5.96
N ARG A 199 13.46 -11.37 -6.05
CA ARG A 199 13.32 -10.67 -7.33
C ARG A 199 14.62 -10.66 -8.14
N ALA A 200 15.76 -10.51 -7.49
CA ALA A 200 17.06 -10.50 -8.16
C ALA A 200 17.49 -11.91 -8.64
N ASN A 201 17.28 -12.93 -7.81
CA ASN A 201 17.76 -14.29 -8.08
C ASN A 201 16.80 -15.12 -8.93
N GLU A 202 15.50 -14.80 -8.90
CA GLU A 202 14.45 -15.59 -9.54
C GLU A 202 13.55 -14.74 -10.47
N PRO A 203 14.10 -13.92 -11.38
CA PRO A 203 13.32 -12.99 -12.19
C PRO A 203 12.31 -13.69 -13.11
N GLY A 204 12.57 -14.95 -13.49
CA GLY A 204 11.65 -15.78 -14.26
C GLY A 204 10.54 -16.43 -13.43
N ASN A 205 10.68 -16.51 -12.10
CA ASN A 205 9.75 -17.21 -11.22
C ASN A 205 8.75 -16.24 -10.58
N ARG A 206 7.84 -15.71 -11.40
CA ARG A 206 6.85 -14.72 -10.96
C ARG A 206 6.03 -15.15 -9.75
N ARG A 207 5.72 -16.44 -9.61
CA ARG A 207 4.97 -16.95 -8.46
C ARG A 207 5.72 -16.71 -7.15
N LYS A 208 7.03 -16.97 -7.11
CA LYS A 208 7.87 -16.69 -5.94
C LYS A 208 7.95 -15.19 -5.67
N VAL A 209 8.20 -14.38 -6.70
CA VAL A 209 8.28 -12.91 -6.58
C VAL A 209 6.96 -12.32 -6.05
N HIS A 210 5.83 -12.71 -6.63
CA HIS A 210 4.51 -12.26 -6.20
C HIS A 210 4.18 -12.70 -4.77
N HIS A 211 4.57 -13.92 -4.39
CA HIS A 211 4.39 -14.41 -3.03
C HIS A 211 5.23 -13.62 -2.02
N ALA A 212 6.50 -13.33 -2.35
CA ALA A 212 7.36 -12.50 -1.51
C ALA A 212 6.79 -11.08 -1.35
N LEU A 213 6.29 -10.46 -2.43
CA LEU A 213 5.65 -9.15 -2.35
C LEU A 213 4.33 -9.19 -1.55
N LYS A 214 3.51 -10.25 -1.70
CA LYS A 214 2.34 -10.46 -0.85
C LYS A 214 2.74 -10.50 0.63
N ASN A 215 3.83 -11.18 0.97
CA ASN A 215 4.33 -11.21 2.36
C ASN A 215 4.72 -9.80 2.84
N VAL A 216 5.34 -8.96 2.01
CA VAL A 216 5.59 -7.55 2.34
C VAL A 216 4.27 -6.83 2.68
N VAL A 217 3.22 -7.00 1.87
CA VAL A 217 1.90 -6.40 2.13
C VAL A 217 1.32 -6.88 3.46
N LEU A 218 1.38 -8.18 3.73
CA LEU A 218 0.91 -8.76 4.99
C LEU A 218 1.66 -8.17 6.20
N ARG A 219 3.00 -8.07 6.13
CA ARG A 219 3.80 -7.46 7.21
C ARG A 219 3.47 -5.99 7.39
N ALA A 220 3.27 -5.24 6.29
CA ALA A 220 2.85 -3.84 6.36
C ALA A 220 1.49 -3.67 7.05
N LEU A 221 0.50 -4.50 6.69
CA LEU A 221 -0.81 -4.51 7.36
C LEU A 221 -0.71 -4.85 8.85
N ASN A 222 0.22 -5.75 9.21
CA ASN A 222 0.43 -6.15 10.60
C ASN A 222 1.22 -5.13 11.45
N THR A 223 1.78 -4.08 10.84
CA THR A 223 2.30 -2.92 11.59
C THR A 223 1.18 -2.06 12.19
N LEU A 224 -0.05 -2.20 11.67
CA LEU A 224 -1.22 -1.47 12.12
C LEU A 224 -1.82 -2.05 13.41
N GLU A 225 -2.65 -1.25 14.06
CA GLU A 225 -3.39 -1.64 15.26
C GLU A 225 -4.28 -2.88 15.00
N PRO A 226 -4.25 -3.91 15.86
CA PRO A 226 -5.12 -5.07 15.73
C PRO A 226 -6.60 -4.69 15.70
N GLY A 227 -7.37 -5.34 14.84
CA GLY A 227 -8.82 -5.14 14.71
C GLY A 227 -9.23 -3.87 13.96
N ARG A 228 -8.30 -2.95 13.66
CA ARG A 228 -8.55 -1.74 12.88
C ARG A 228 -9.02 -2.10 11.47
N THR A 229 -9.96 -1.33 10.93
CA THR A 229 -10.43 -1.50 9.56
C THR A 229 -9.48 -0.80 8.59
N VAL A 230 -9.14 -1.50 7.51
CA VAL A 230 -8.31 -0.98 6.41
C VAL A 230 -9.09 -1.13 5.11
N TRP A 231 -9.31 -0.02 4.43
CA TRP A 231 -10.03 0.00 3.16
C TRP A 231 -9.04 -0.01 2.00
N VAL A 232 -9.24 -0.90 1.03
CA VAL A 232 -8.47 -0.94 -0.21
C VAL A 232 -9.44 -0.79 -1.37
N VAL A 233 -9.36 0.32 -2.10
CA VAL A 233 -10.25 0.63 -3.22
C VAL A 233 -9.47 0.65 -4.52
N LEU A 234 -9.65 -0.38 -5.33
CA LEU A 234 -9.01 -0.49 -6.64
C LEU A 234 -10.04 -0.31 -7.74
N ASP A 235 -9.88 0.74 -8.54
CA ASP A 235 -10.69 0.96 -9.73
C ASP A 235 -9.94 0.50 -10.98
N ARG A 236 -10.69 -0.02 -11.96
CA ARG A 236 -10.19 -0.57 -13.21
C ARG A 236 -9.16 -1.68 -13.00
N VAL A 237 -9.43 -2.66 -12.14
CA VAL A 237 -8.50 -3.79 -11.95
C VAL A 237 -8.26 -4.56 -13.27
N ASP A 238 -9.18 -4.48 -14.22
CA ASP A 238 -8.99 -4.96 -15.60
C ASP A 238 -7.84 -4.24 -16.36
N GLN A 239 -7.34 -3.10 -15.90
CA GLN A 239 -6.19 -2.41 -16.47
C GLN A 239 -4.86 -2.78 -15.80
N CYS A 240 -4.87 -3.64 -14.77
CA CYS A 240 -3.62 -4.18 -14.22
C CYS A 240 -2.91 -5.05 -15.27
N ARG A 241 -1.88 -4.52 -15.92
CA ARG A 241 -1.24 -5.15 -17.08
C ARG A 241 0.21 -4.72 -17.23
N CYS A 242 0.96 -5.55 -17.95
CA CYS A 242 2.31 -5.25 -18.44
C CYS A 242 2.24 -5.28 -19.97
N ALA A 243 2.80 -4.27 -20.66
CA ALA A 243 2.71 -4.13 -22.11
C ALA A 243 3.30 -5.32 -22.87
N THR A 244 4.30 -5.96 -22.29
CA THR A 244 5.05 -7.09 -22.89
C THR A 244 4.47 -8.46 -22.56
N GLU A 245 3.40 -8.53 -21.76
CA GLU A 245 2.89 -9.80 -21.23
C GLU A 245 1.40 -9.99 -21.48
N THR A 246 0.95 -11.24 -21.36
CA THR A 246 -0.47 -11.55 -21.45
C THR A 246 -1.23 -10.86 -20.30
N LYS A 247 -2.13 -9.94 -20.66
CA LYS A 247 -2.95 -9.12 -19.74
C LYS A 247 -3.62 -9.94 -18.63
N ILE A 248 -3.94 -11.21 -18.89
CA ILE A 248 -4.68 -12.09 -17.98
C ILE A 248 -3.88 -12.45 -16.71
N SER A 249 -2.55 -12.53 -16.79
CA SER A 249 -1.72 -13.05 -15.69
C SER A 249 -1.68 -12.08 -14.49
N HIS A 250 -1.45 -10.79 -14.75
CA HIS A 250 -1.32 -9.75 -13.71
C HIS A 250 -2.62 -9.51 -12.94
N ARG A 251 -3.74 -9.33 -13.65
CA ARG A 251 -5.06 -9.09 -13.08
C ARG A 251 -5.48 -10.20 -12.12
N MET A 252 -5.34 -11.45 -12.56
CA MET A 252 -5.70 -12.62 -11.76
C MET A 252 -4.76 -12.81 -10.58
N ALA A 253 -3.46 -12.57 -10.77
CA ALA A 253 -2.50 -12.61 -9.67
C ALA A 253 -2.86 -11.56 -8.61
N LEU A 254 -3.21 -10.34 -9.02
CA LEU A 254 -3.57 -9.26 -8.10
C LEU A 254 -4.80 -9.62 -7.26
N LEU A 255 -5.92 -9.98 -7.89
CA LEU A 255 -7.12 -10.33 -7.13
C LEU A 255 -6.93 -11.58 -6.27
N LYS A 256 -6.20 -12.60 -6.74
CA LYS A 256 -5.88 -13.78 -5.92
C LYS A 256 -5.04 -13.41 -4.71
N SER A 257 -4.06 -12.53 -4.86
CA SER A 257 -3.25 -12.05 -3.74
C SER A 257 -4.08 -11.26 -2.75
N LEU A 258 -4.94 -10.34 -3.20
CA LEU A 258 -5.84 -9.58 -2.33
C LEU A 258 -6.84 -10.48 -1.58
N LEU A 259 -7.46 -11.43 -2.28
CA LEU A 259 -8.34 -12.41 -1.64
C LEU A 259 -7.57 -13.24 -0.60
N SER A 260 -6.36 -13.69 -0.93
CA SER A 260 -5.54 -14.45 0.01
C SER A 260 -5.10 -13.64 1.22
N LEU A 261 -5.02 -12.30 1.13
CA LEU A 261 -4.75 -11.41 2.26
C LEU A 261 -5.99 -11.21 3.14
N VAL A 262 -7.16 -11.08 2.51
CA VAL A 262 -8.47 -10.99 3.18
C VAL A 262 -8.76 -12.26 3.98
N GLU A 263 -8.37 -13.43 3.45
CA GLU A 263 -8.56 -14.73 4.11
C GLU A 263 -7.40 -15.14 5.04
N ASP A 264 -6.31 -14.37 5.06
CA ASP A 264 -5.10 -14.74 5.79
C ASP A 264 -5.34 -14.70 7.30
N LYS A 265 -5.00 -15.79 7.99
CA LYS A 265 -5.17 -15.90 9.44
C LYS A 265 -4.13 -15.09 10.20
N GLU A 266 -3.00 -14.76 9.57
CA GLU A 266 -1.98 -13.90 10.16
C GLU A 266 -2.35 -12.41 10.08
N THR A 267 -3.34 -12.03 9.27
CA THR A 267 -3.79 -10.63 9.16
C THR A 267 -4.49 -10.21 10.45
N ARG A 268 -3.92 -9.24 11.16
CA ARG A 268 -4.47 -8.74 12.43
C ARG A 268 -5.53 -7.65 12.25
N VAL A 269 -5.68 -7.11 11.05
CA VAL A 269 -6.61 -6.03 10.71
C VAL A 269 -7.86 -6.54 10.01
N LYS A 270 -8.93 -5.73 9.99
CA LYS A 270 -10.13 -5.99 9.19
C LYS A 270 -9.94 -5.39 7.80
N LEU A 271 -9.66 -6.23 6.81
CA LEU A 271 -9.39 -5.77 5.45
C LEU A 271 -10.69 -5.72 4.62
N ARG A 272 -11.01 -4.54 4.08
CA ARG A 272 -12.17 -4.33 3.21
C ARG A 272 -11.70 -3.92 1.83
N VAL A 273 -11.84 -4.83 0.86
CA VAL A 273 -11.38 -4.60 -0.51
C VAL A 273 -12.57 -4.36 -1.42
N LEU A 274 -12.56 -3.23 -2.15
CA LEU A 274 -13.42 -2.97 -3.28
C LEU A 274 -12.58 -3.03 -4.55
N ALA A 275 -12.97 -3.88 -5.51
CA ALA A 275 -12.37 -3.93 -6.83
C ALA A 275 -13.42 -3.63 -7.90
N VAL A 276 -13.23 -2.59 -8.69
CA VAL A 276 -14.09 -2.27 -9.85
C VAL A 276 -13.42 -2.75 -11.14
N VAL A 277 -14.19 -3.39 -12.01
CA VAL A 277 -13.69 -4.02 -13.24
C VAL A 277 -14.63 -3.79 -14.40
N ASN A 278 -14.06 -3.62 -15.60
CA ASN A 278 -14.82 -3.71 -16.84
C ASN A 278 -14.97 -5.17 -17.28
N ASP A 279 -16.19 -5.71 -17.19
CA ASP A 279 -16.51 -7.11 -17.55
C ASP A 279 -16.26 -7.42 -19.04
N LEU A 280 -16.41 -6.43 -19.93
CA LEU A 280 -16.11 -6.64 -21.36
C LEU A 280 -14.63 -6.98 -21.59
N ALA A 281 -13.74 -6.46 -20.74
CA ALA A 281 -12.31 -6.72 -20.80
C ALA A 281 -11.90 -7.98 -20.01
N TRP A 282 -12.86 -8.65 -19.33
CA TRP A 282 -12.58 -9.70 -18.38
C TRP A 282 -13.79 -10.61 -18.06
N ASP A 283 -13.72 -11.88 -18.45
CA ASP A 283 -14.60 -12.93 -17.91
C ASP A 283 -14.22 -13.28 -16.45
N VAL A 284 -14.77 -12.50 -15.50
CA VAL A 284 -14.55 -12.63 -14.05
C VAL A 284 -15.25 -13.87 -13.50
N GLU A 285 -16.40 -14.24 -14.07
CA GLU A 285 -17.27 -15.29 -13.57
C GLU A 285 -16.64 -16.68 -13.67
N ARG A 286 -15.97 -16.98 -14.80
CA ARG A 286 -15.41 -18.31 -15.05
C ARG A 286 -14.15 -18.63 -14.23
N LYS A 287 -13.50 -17.64 -13.60
CA LYS A 287 -12.10 -17.76 -13.14
C LYS A 287 -11.84 -17.58 -11.65
N MET A 288 -12.86 -17.27 -10.84
CA MET A 288 -12.66 -17.22 -9.39
C MET A 288 -13.75 -17.97 -8.59
N THR A 289 -13.39 -18.45 -7.41
CA THR A 289 -14.17 -19.34 -6.53
C THR A 289 -15.31 -18.65 -5.76
N SER A 290 -16.19 -19.45 -5.17
CA SER A 290 -17.49 -19.12 -4.53
C SER A 290 -17.47 -18.19 -3.30
N LYS A 291 -16.29 -17.76 -2.83
CA LYS A 291 -16.15 -16.93 -1.62
C LYS A 291 -16.11 -15.41 -1.88
N ILE A 292 -16.14 -15.00 -3.15
CA ILE A 292 -16.29 -13.61 -3.55
C ILE A 292 -17.79 -13.32 -3.63
N LEU A 293 -18.26 -12.31 -2.90
CA LEU A 293 -19.60 -11.76 -3.15
C LEU A 293 -19.54 -11.11 -4.54
N ARG A 294 -20.14 -11.81 -5.52
CA ARG A 294 -20.19 -11.36 -6.92
C ARG A 294 -21.62 -11.00 -7.29
N ARG A 295 -21.67 -10.01 -8.19
CA ARG A 295 -22.81 -9.56 -8.99
C ARG A 295 -23.50 -8.33 -8.44
N ILE A 296 -23.24 -7.20 -9.08
CA ILE A 296 -24.25 -6.17 -9.34
C ILE A 296 -24.00 -5.57 -10.73
N VAL A 297 -24.97 -5.80 -11.63
CA VAL A 297 -25.29 -5.19 -12.96
C VAL A 297 -24.29 -5.32 -14.11
#